data_AF-A0A353C8B5-F1
#
_entry.id   AF-A0A353C8B5-F1
#
_cell.length_a   1.000
_cell.length_b   1.000
_cell.length_c   1.000
_cell.angle_alpha   90.00
_cell.angle_beta   90.00
_cell.angle_gamma   90.00
#
_symmetry.space_group_name_H-M   'P 1'
#
loop_
_entity.id
_entity.type
_entity.pdbx_description
1 polymer ?
#
loop_
_entity_poly.entity_id
_entity_poly.type
_entity_poly.pdbx_seq_one_letter_code
_entity_poly.pdbx_strand_id
1 'polypeptide(L)'
;MLYTCIEGVLWEPYHSPALATGGGSDHVHILLGLSRTVTLDVLVREVKERSAVFMRSLGEKYKNLEWQEGFAAFTISRSDAKEIETYILRQREFHAKTSFQDEYRSILTEHGIEYDENEMWD
;
A
#
# COMPACT_ATOMS: atom_id res chain seq x y z
N MET A 1 8.68 9.27 -7.07
CA MET A 1 9.69 9.30 -5.98
C MET A 1 9.32 8.29 -4.90
N LEU A 2 8.20 8.45 -4.19
CA LEU A 2 7.76 7.46 -3.19
C LEU A 2 7.59 6.06 -3.79
N TYR A 3 6.75 5.91 -4.81
CA TYR A 3 6.47 4.62 -5.45
C TYR A 3 7.74 3.91 -5.96
N THR A 4 8.63 4.65 -6.62
CA THR A 4 9.93 4.13 -7.08
C THR A 4 10.81 3.64 -5.93
N CYS A 5 10.79 4.32 -4.77
CA CYS A 5 11.50 3.87 -3.58
C CYS A 5 10.90 2.55 -3.05
N ILE A 6 9.57 2.47 -2.96
CA ILE A 6 8.86 1.27 -2.53
C ILE A 6 9.20 0.09 -3.45
N GLU A 7 9.11 0.28 -4.77
CA GLU A 7 9.43 -0.74 -5.77
C GLU A 7 10.89 -1.24 -5.64
N GLY A 8 11.84 -0.34 -5.37
CA GLY A 8 13.23 -0.71 -5.10
C GLY A 8 13.39 -1.55 -3.83
N VAL A 9 12.73 -1.17 -2.73
CA VAL A 9 12.76 -1.93 -1.47
C VAL A 9 12.18 -3.33 -1.64
N LEU A 10 11.10 -3.46 -2.42
CA LEU A 10 10.44 -4.72 -2.72
C LEU A 10 11.32 -5.66 -3.57
N TRP A 11 12.05 -5.11 -4.54
CA TRP A 11 12.84 -5.90 -5.49
C TRP A 11 14.23 -6.28 -4.98
N GLU A 12 15.02 -5.31 -4.51
CA GLU A 12 16.47 -5.47 -4.32
C GLU A 12 16.83 -6.54 -3.27
N PRO A 13 16.38 -6.43 -2.00
CA PRO A 13 16.67 -7.43 -0.96
C PRO A 13 15.70 -8.62 -0.96
N TYR A 14 14.47 -8.46 -1.46
CA TYR A 14 13.39 -9.43 -1.21
C TYR A 14 12.86 -10.14 -2.46
N HIS A 15 13.27 -9.73 -3.66
CA HIS A 15 12.82 -10.32 -4.93
C HIS A 15 11.29 -10.47 -5.03
N SER A 16 10.55 -9.51 -4.47
CA SER A 16 9.09 -9.51 -4.41
C SER A 16 8.55 -8.39 -5.29
N PRO A 17 8.53 -8.54 -6.63
CA PRO A 17 8.29 -7.42 -7.54
C PRO A 17 6.89 -6.83 -7.36
N ALA A 18 6.80 -5.50 -7.38
CA ALA A 18 5.54 -4.82 -7.55
C ALA A 18 5.06 -4.97 -9.00
N LEU A 19 3.79 -5.33 -9.17
CA LEU A 19 3.08 -5.31 -10.44
C LEU A 19 2.40 -3.95 -10.66
N ALA A 20 1.95 -3.31 -9.57
CA ALA A 20 1.40 -1.96 -9.59
C ALA A 20 1.63 -1.27 -8.24
N THR A 21 1.88 0.02 -8.28
CA THR A 21 1.89 0.90 -7.11
C THR A 21 1.06 2.15 -7.41
N GLY A 22 0.31 2.62 -6.42
CA GLY A 22 -0.60 3.75 -6.56
C GLY A 22 -1.23 4.11 -5.22
N GLY A 23 -2.14 5.07 -5.20
CA GLY A 23 -2.82 5.49 -3.98
C GLY A 23 -3.19 6.96 -3.95
N GLY A 24 -3.73 7.39 -2.81
CA GLY A 24 -4.09 8.76 -2.50
C GLY A 24 -2.94 9.60 -1.93
N SER A 25 -3.28 10.72 -1.32
CA SER A 25 -2.32 11.58 -0.61
C SER A 25 -1.93 11.05 0.77
N ASP A 26 -2.71 10.11 1.30
CA ASP A 26 -2.70 9.63 2.69
C ASP A 26 -2.46 8.12 2.82
N HIS A 27 -2.49 7.35 1.73
CA HIS A 27 -2.25 5.91 1.73
C HIS A 27 -1.64 5.43 0.40
N VAL A 28 -1.16 4.19 0.39
CA VAL A 28 -0.56 3.54 -0.80
C VAL A 28 -1.11 2.12 -0.95
N HIS A 29 -1.49 1.78 -2.17
CA HIS A 29 -1.81 0.44 -2.61
C HIS A 29 -0.62 -0.18 -3.35
N ILE A 30 -0.34 -1.45 -3.05
CA ILE A 30 0.73 -2.22 -3.68
C ILE A 30 0.16 -3.56 -4.13
N LEU A 31 0.16 -3.81 -5.42
CA LEU A 31 -0.01 -5.17 -5.95
C LEU A 31 1.37 -5.76 -6.16
N LEU A 32 1.70 -6.84 -5.45
CA LEU A 32 3.01 -7.48 -5.51
C LEU A 32 2.94 -8.99 -5.72
N GLY A 33 4.01 -9.53 -6.31
CA GLY A 33 4.34 -10.94 -6.20
C GLY A 33 5.19 -11.17 -4.95
N LEU A 34 4.63 -11.79 -3.91
CA LEU A 34 5.37 -12.11 -2.69
C LEU A 34 6.33 -13.30 -2.91
N SER A 35 7.61 -13.09 -2.60
CA SER A 35 8.61 -14.16 -2.63
C SER A 35 8.35 -15.21 -1.54
N ARG A 36 8.73 -16.46 -1.80
CA ARG A 36 8.61 -17.59 -0.87
C ARG A 36 9.58 -17.53 0.32
N THR A 37 10.54 -16.60 0.29
CA THR A 37 11.64 -16.50 1.26
C THR A 37 11.47 -15.37 2.27
N VAL A 38 10.40 -14.58 2.18
CA VAL A 38 10.12 -13.45 3.07
C VAL A 38 8.67 -13.51 3.52
N THR A 39 8.41 -13.17 4.77
CA THR A 39 7.05 -13.03 5.28
C THR A 39 6.50 -11.65 4.91
N LEU A 40 5.17 -11.56 4.81
CA LEU A 40 4.52 -10.30 4.45
C LEU A 40 4.77 -9.20 5.49
N ASP A 41 4.80 -9.53 6.78
CA ASP A 41 5.04 -8.57 7.86
C ASP A 41 6.43 -7.93 7.76
N VAL A 42 7.47 -8.74 7.48
CA VAL A 42 8.84 -8.24 7.29
C VAL A 42 8.89 -7.32 6.08
N LEU A 43 8.27 -7.73 4.98
CA LEU A 43 8.29 -6.94 3.75
C LEU A 43 7.58 -5.59 3.92
N VAL A 44 6.43 -5.55 4.58
CA VAL A 44 5.69 -4.31 4.82
C VAL A 44 6.44 -3.41 5.80
N ARG A 45 7.05 -3.95 6.86
CA ARG A 45 7.89 -3.18 7.80
C ARG A 45 9.01 -2.47 7.04
N GLU A 46 9.72 -3.20 6.20
CA GLU A 46 10.85 -2.68 5.43
C GLU A 46 10.43 -1.60 4.43
N VAL A 47 9.30 -1.81 3.75
CA VAL A 47 8.71 -0.80 2.87
C VAL A 47 8.39 0.46 3.67
N LYS A 48 7.72 0.36 4.82
CA LYS A 48 7.36 1.51 5.66
C LYS A 48 8.59 2.27 6.14
N GLU A 49 9.53 1.57 6.76
CA GLU A 49 10.73 2.19 7.34
C GLU A 49 11.61 2.86 6.29
N ARG A 50 11.99 2.12 5.23
CA ARG A 50 12.93 2.63 4.23
C ARG A 50 12.31 3.75 3.39
N SER A 51 11.02 3.65 3.06
CA SER A 51 10.32 4.72 2.33
C SER A 51 10.14 5.97 3.20
N ALA A 52 9.85 5.83 4.50
CA ALA A 52 9.75 6.98 5.41
C ALA A 52 11.10 7.69 5.54
N VAL A 53 12.19 6.96 5.76
CA VAL A 53 13.55 7.52 5.81
C VAL A 53 13.89 8.23 4.50
N PHE A 54 13.63 7.59 3.35
CA PHE A 54 13.87 8.20 2.05
C PHE A 54 13.06 9.49 1.87
N MET A 55 11.76 9.47 2.15
CA MET A 55 10.91 10.65 1.98
C MET A 55 11.32 11.79 2.91
N ARG A 56 11.63 11.52 4.18
CA ARG A 56 12.14 12.52 5.14
C ARG A 56 13.43 13.19 4.63
N SER A 57 14.26 12.46 3.89
CA SER A 57 15.48 13.01 3.29
C SER A 57 15.24 14.01 2.15
N LEU A 58 14.05 14.04 1.55
CA LEU A 58 13.71 14.93 0.43
C LEU A 58 13.37 16.37 0.87
N GLY A 59 13.36 16.65 2.17
CA GLY A 59 13.26 18.01 2.72
C GLY A 59 12.13 18.22 3.72
N GLU A 60 12.00 19.46 4.17
CA GLU A 60 11.18 19.87 5.32
C GLU A 60 9.70 19.47 5.20
N LYS A 61 9.16 19.40 3.98
CA LYS A 61 7.79 18.98 3.72
C LYS A 61 7.47 17.58 4.25
N TYR A 62 8.47 16.68 4.27
CA TYR A 62 8.28 15.27 4.59
C TYR A 62 8.95 14.86 5.90
N LYS A 63 9.53 15.79 6.67
CA LYS A 63 10.34 15.49 7.87
C LYS A 63 9.61 14.65 8.93
N ASN A 64 8.28 14.77 8.97
CA ASN A 64 7.40 14.09 9.92
C ASN A 64 6.56 13.00 9.23
N LEU A 65 6.95 12.56 8.03
CA LEU A 65 6.22 11.50 7.34
C LEU A 65 6.42 10.19 8.09
N GLU A 66 5.33 9.66 8.63
CA GLU A 66 5.28 8.38 9.30
C GLU A 66 4.12 7.58 8.71
N TRP A 67 4.28 6.26 8.65
CA TRP A 67 3.20 5.36 8.30
C TRP A 67 2.47 4.94 9.58
N GLN A 68 1.16 4.72 9.49
CA GLN A 68 0.40 4.07 10.54
C GLN A 68 1.02 2.71 10.91
N GLU A 69 0.77 2.22 12.12
CA GLU A 69 1.32 0.94 12.58
C GLU A 69 0.78 -0.24 11.75
N GLY A 70 -0.54 -0.26 11.52
CA GLY A 70 -1.25 -1.33 10.84
C GLY A 70 -1.09 -1.36 9.32
N PHE A 71 -1.42 -2.51 8.70
CA PHE A 71 -1.58 -2.63 7.26
C PHE A 71 -2.69 -3.63 6.95
N ALA A 72 -3.34 -3.46 5.80
CA ALA A 72 -4.29 -4.42 5.28
C ALA A 72 -3.65 -5.21 4.13
N ALA A 73 -3.97 -6.50 4.05
CA ALA A 73 -3.47 -7.36 2.99
C ALA A 73 -4.50 -8.38 2.57
N PHE A 74 -4.67 -8.52 1.25
CA PHE A 74 -5.66 -9.39 0.63
C PHE A 74 -4.96 -10.23 -0.42
N THR A 75 -5.23 -11.53 -0.43
CA THR A 75 -4.80 -12.42 -1.51
C THR A 75 -5.79 -12.33 -2.65
N ILE A 76 -5.30 -12.12 -3.87
CA ILE A 76 -6.15 -12.07 -5.07
C ILE A 76 -5.87 -13.26 -6.00
N SER A 77 -6.84 -13.60 -6.85
CA SER A 77 -6.61 -14.53 -7.94
C SER A 77 -5.73 -13.90 -9.01
N ARG A 78 -4.95 -14.74 -9.70
CA ARG A 78 -4.13 -14.31 -10.83
C ARG A 78 -4.97 -13.82 -12.01
N SER A 79 -6.23 -14.26 -12.11
CA SER A 79 -7.19 -13.77 -13.10
C SER A 79 -7.54 -12.30 -12.90
N ASP A 80 -7.57 -11.86 -11.63
CA ASP A 80 -8.08 -10.55 -11.25
C ASP A 80 -6.94 -9.51 -11.25
N ALA A 81 -5.69 -9.97 -11.30
CA ALA A 81 -4.50 -9.12 -11.23
C ALA A 81 -4.51 -7.96 -12.24
N LYS A 82 -5.06 -8.15 -13.45
CA LYS A 82 -5.10 -7.08 -14.45
C LYS A 82 -6.12 -5.99 -14.10
N GLU A 83 -7.24 -6.38 -13.52
CA GLU A 83 -8.27 -5.46 -13.04
C GLU A 83 -7.75 -4.67 -11.84
N ILE A 84 -7.12 -5.36 -10.88
CA ILE A 84 -6.52 -4.74 -9.69
C ILE A 84 -5.36 -3.80 -10.08
N GLU A 85 -4.50 -4.18 -11.02
CA GLU A 85 -3.47 -3.29 -11.56
C GLU A 85 -4.09 -2.00 -12.12
N THR A 86 -5.16 -2.13 -12.90
CA THR A 86 -5.86 -0.98 -13.48
C THR A 86 -6.50 -0.10 -12.40
N TYR A 87 -7.10 -0.71 -11.39
CA TYR A 87 -7.67 -0.02 -10.23
C TYR A 87 -6.58 0.80 -9.49
N ILE A 88 -5.45 0.18 -9.15
CA ILE A 88 -4.33 0.84 -8.45
C ILE A 88 -3.77 2.02 -9.24
N LEU A 89 -3.58 1.86 -10.55
CA LEU A 89 -3.04 2.92 -11.40
C LEU A 89 -4.00 4.13 -11.53
N ARG A 90 -5.29 3.94 -11.28
CA ARG A 90 -6.33 4.98 -11.36
C ARG A 90 -6.71 5.58 -10.00
N GLN A 91 -6.09 5.14 -8.92
CA GLN A 91 -6.36 5.59 -7.55
C GLN A 91 -6.37 7.11 -7.38
N ARG A 92 -5.46 7.83 -8.06
CA ARG A 92 -5.44 9.30 -8.02
C ARG A 92 -6.71 9.94 -8.59
N GLU A 93 -7.31 9.36 -9.62
CA GLU A 93 -8.58 9.84 -10.20
C GLU A 93 -9.74 9.52 -9.26
N PHE A 94 -9.71 8.34 -8.65
CA PHE A 94 -10.74 7.87 -7.72
C PHE A 94 -10.79 8.73 -6.44
N HIS A 95 -9.63 9.03 -5.86
CA HIS A 95 -9.53 9.86 -4.65
C HIS A 95 -9.79 11.36 -4.87
N ALA A 96 -10.11 11.77 -6.10
CA ALA A 96 -10.73 13.07 -6.33
C ALA A 96 -12.21 13.11 -5.86
N LYS A 97 -12.83 11.94 -5.63
CA LYS A 97 -14.26 11.79 -5.30
C LYS A 97 -14.54 10.91 -4.10
N THR A 98 -13.62 10.01 -3.74
CA THR A 98 -13.80 9.04 -2.66
C THR A 98 -12.69 9.19 -1.62
N SER A 99 -13.04 9.13 -0.33
CA SER A 99 -12.03 9.16 0.73
C SER A 99 -11.34 7.79 0.91
N PHE A 100 -10.16 7.76 1.53
CA PHE A 100 -9.53 6.50 1.93
C PHE A 100 -10.46 5.66 2.83
N GLN A 101 -11.15 6.28 3.78
CA GLN A 101 -12.03 5.56 4.71
C GLN A 101 -13.19 4.89 3.97
N ASP A 102 -13.83 5.58 3.02
CA ASP A 102 -14.92 5.02 2.23
C ASP A 102 -14.45 3.86 1.35
N GLU A 103 -13.26 3.99 0.76
CA GLU A 103 -12.64 2.91 0.00
C GLU A 103 -12.34 1.70 0.89
N TYR A 104 -11.74 1.92 2.06
CA TYR A 104 -11.35 0.85 2.95
C TYR A 104 -12.58 0.08 3.47
N ARG A 105 -13.66 0.78 3.84
CA ARG A 105 -14.96 0.17 4.17
C ARG A 105 -15.50 -0.68 3.01
N SER A 106 -15.42 -0.18 1.78
CA SER A 106 -15.88 -0.90 0.59
C SER A 106 -15.11 -2.21 0.41
N ILE A 107 -13.77 -2.17 0.54
CA ILE A 107 -12.91 -3.35 0.43
C ILE A 107 -13.29 -4.38 1.51
N LEU A 108 -13.43 -3.96 2.77
CA LEU A 108 -13.79 -4.87 3.86
C LEU A 108 -15.18 -5.49 3.64
N THR A 109 -16.15 -4.70 3.19
CA THR A 109 -17.51 -5.17 2.88
C THR A 109 -17.50 -6.18 1.74
N GLU A 110 -16.76 -5.92 0.66
CA GLU A 110 -16.63 -6.81 -0.49
C GLU A 110 -16.00 -8.15 -0.11
N HIS A 111 -15.04 -8.12 0.83
CA HIS A 111 -14.39 -9.32 1.35
C HIS A 111 -15.14 -9.98 2.53
N GLY A 112 -16.30 -9.43 2.94
CA GLY A 112 -17.11 -9.98 4.03
C GLY A 112 -16.43 -9.93 5.40
N ILE A 113 -15.57 -8.94 5.61
CA ILE A 113 -14.84 -8.74 6.87
C ILE A 113 -15.65 -7.78 7.75
N GLU A 114 -16.04 -8.25 8.94
CA GLU A 114 -16.64 -7.39 9.97
C GLU A 114 -15.58 -6.50 10.59
N TYR A 115 -15.94 -5.24 10.88
CA TYR A 115 -15.03 -4.25 11.43
C TYR A 115 -15.73 -3.31 12.40
N ASP A 116 -14.98 -2.79 13.38
CA ASP A 116 -15.43 -1.70 14.26
C ASP A 116 -14.81 -0.38 13.81
N GLU A 117 -15.67 0.55 13.39
CA GLU A 117 -15.26 1.91 12.97
C GLU A 117 -14.44 2.65 14.02
N ASN A 118 -14.57 2.32 15.31
CA ASN A 118 -13.83 2.98 16.38
C ASN A 118 -12.40 2.47 16.55
N GLU A 119 -12.06 1.32 15.95
CA GLU A 119 -10.74 0.66 16.11
C GLU A 119 -9.90 0.71 14.82
N MET A 120 -10.40 1.32 13.74
CA MET A 120 -9.80 1.25 12.41
C MET A 120 -8.88 2.42 12.02
N TRP A 121 -8.99 3.55 12.71
CA TRP A 121 -8.46 4.83 12.23
C TRP A 121 -7.28 5.39 13.04
N ASP A 122 -6.75 4.59 13.96
CA ASP A 122 -5.60 4.94 14.81
C ASP A 122 -4.24 4.79 14.09
#